data_AF-A0AAW1D9W4-F1
#
_entry.id   AF-A0AAW1D9W4-F1
#
_cell.length_a   1.000
_cell.length_b   1.000
_cell.length_c   1.000
_cell.angle_alpha   90.00
_cell.angle_beta   90.00
_cell.angle_gamma   90.00
#
_symmetry.space_group_name_H-M   'P 1'
#
loop_
_entity.id
_entity.type
_entity.pdbx_description
1 polymer ?
#
loop_
_entity_poly.entity_id
_entity_poly.type
_entity_poly.pdbx_seq_one_letter_code
_entity_poly.pdbx_strand_id
1 'polypeptide(L)'
;MLCCYEPENESYSDLEESIIKVIGLKMETGIDSTDIVKIKRLGKPSAGKVRPILVKLASYKSKLLILNNGKKLADTKFGITQDRSPEVRETRKKLIPFLKKARETENKAVIRGRKLFVNWKSIYAGGAKFGARNKL
;
A
#
# COMPACT_ATOMS: atom_id res chain seq x y z
N MET A 1 1.02 4.10 3.77
CA MET A 1 0.22 3.97 4.99
C MET A 1 0.86 2.90 5.85
N LEU A 2 1.59 3.31 6.90
CA LEU A 2 2.08 2.43 7.99
C LEU A 2 1.12 2.54 9.18
N CYS A 3 0.93 1.46 9.94
CA CYS A 3 0.14 1.45 11.17
C CYS A 3 1.02 1.01 12.36
N CYS A 4 1.72 1.94 12.99
CA CYS A 4 2.53 1.66 14.17
C CYS A 4 1.93 2.37 15.39
N TYR A 5 2.16 1.80 16.58
CA TYR A 5 1.78 2.33 17.90
C TYR A 5 1.77 3.87 17.96
N GLU A 6 0.78 4.44 18.66
CA GLU A 6 0.57 5.89 18.72
C GLU A 6 0.68 6.39 20.16
N PRO A 7 1.81 7.03 20.54
CA PRO A 7 1.94 7.65 21.85
C PRO A 7 1.16 8.96 21.93
N GLU A 8 0.74 9.35 23.15
CA GLU A 8 -0.10 10.54 23.38
C GLU A 8 0.57 11.86 23.00
N ASN A 9 1.89 11.96 23.21
CA ASN A 9 2.70 13.16 22.91
C ASN A 9 3.83 12.83 21.93
N GLU A 10 3.48 12.27 20.77
CA GLU A 10 4.45 12.00 19.71
C GLU A 10 4.97 13.30 19.07
N SER A 11 6.27 13.55 19.14
CA SER A 11 6.89 14.64 18.37
C SER A 11 7.17 14.22 16.92
N TYR A 12 7.50 15.20 16.06
CA TYR A 12 7.89 14.90 14.67
C TYR A 12 9.13 14.00 14.62
N SER A 13 10.13 14.29 15.46
CA SER A 13 11.39 13.55 15.52
C SER A 13 11.19 12.11 15.99
N ASP A 14 10.34 11.89 17.00
CA ASP A 14 10.04 10.53 17.51
C ASP A 14 9.38 9.67 16.43
N LEU A 15 8.45 10.27 15.67
CA LEU A 15 7.75 9.62 14.58
C LEU A 15 8.72 9.27 13.43
N GLU A 16 9.64 10.18 13.12
CA GLU A 16 10.66 9.98 12.09
C GLU A 16 11.62 8.86 12.46
N GLU A 17 12.19 8.89 13.66
CA GLU A 17 13.09 7.84 14.15
C GLU A 17 12.40 6.47 14.16
N SER A 18 11.15 6.43 14.65
CA SER A 18 10.34 5.20 14.66
C SER A 18 10.14 4.63 13.26
N ILE A 19 9.87 5.49 12.27
CA ILE A 19 9.68 5.07 10.88
C ILE A 19 10.99 4.60 10.25
N ILE A 20 12.08 5.33 10.43
CA ILE A 20 13.41 4.93 9.92
C ILE A 20 13.80 3.58 10.52
N LYS A 21 13.61 3.40 11.83
CA LYS A 21 13.87 2.13 12.52
C LYS A 21 13.03 0.98 11.96
N VAL A 22 11.73 1.19 11.75
CA VAL A 22 10.84 0.15 11.19
C VAL A 22 11.21 -0.19 9.75
N ILE A 23 11.42 0.83 8.91
CA ILE A 23 11.74 0.65 7.49
C ILE A 23 13.14 0.02 7.34
N GLY A 24 14.15 0.58 8.01
CA GLY A 24 15.52 0.08 7.99
C GLY A 24 15.64 -1.36 8.49
N LEU A 25 15.13 -1.66 9.69
CA LEU A 25 15.29 -2.98 10.31
C LEU A 25 14.48 -4.08 9.63
N LYS A 26 13.27 -3.79 9.13
CA LYS A 26 12.39 -4.84 8.58
C LYS A 26 12.43 -4.94 7.06
N MET A 27 12.86 -3.89 6.36
CA MET A 27 12.89 -3.88 4.90
C MET A 27 14.29 -4.01 4.32
N GLU A 28 15.35 -3.95 5.15
CA GLU A 28 16.75 -3.92 4.71
C GLU A 28 16.99 -2.81 3.68
N THR A 29 16.34 -1.67 3.89
CA THR A 29 16.49 -0.50 3.03
C THR A 29 17.40 0.49 3.75
N GLY A 30 18.49 0.92 3.10
CA GLY A 30 19.39 1.95 3.62
C GLY A 30 18.81 3.36 3.57
N ILE A 31 17.55 3.51 3.97
CA ILE A 31 16.82 4.77 4.00
C ILE A 31 17.14 5.49 5.29
N ASP A 32 17.50 6.76 5.18
CA ASP A 32 17.82 7.63 6.31
C ASP A 32 16.83 8.81 6.40
N SER A 33 17.12 9.78 7.27
CA SER A 33 16.30 10.98 7.42
C SER A 33 16.31 11.88 6.18
N THR A 34 17.37 11.86 5.36
CA THR A 34 17.47 12.69 4.15
C THR A 34 16.53 12.22 3.04
N ASP A 35 16.20 10.93 3.02
CA ASP A 35 15.18 10.36 2.14
C ASP A 35 13.75 10.79 2.51
N ILE A 36 13.55 11.31 3.72
CA ILE A 36 12.23 11.66 4.26
C ILE A 36 12.03 13.18 4.17
N VAL A 37 11.04 13.58 3.38
CA VAL A 37 10.69 15.00 3.21
C VAL A 37 9.66 15.44 4.23
N LYS A 38 8.71 14.56 4.56
CA LYS A 38 7.63 14.88 5.49
C LYS A 38 6.97 13.62 6.03
N ILE A 39 6.70 13.60 7.33
CA ILE A 39 5.87 12.58 7.97
C ILE A 39 4.71 13.23 8.71
N LYS A 40 3.54 12.59 8.67
CA LYS A 40 2.41 12.93 9.54
C LYS A 40 1.44 11.77 9.72
N ARG A 41 0.73 11.74 10.84
CA ARG A 41 -0.47 10.90 11.02
C ARG A 41 -1.65 11.48 10.25
N LEU A 42 -2.51 10.60 9.74
CA LEU A 42 -3.71 10.96 8.99
C LEU A 42 -4.97 10.78 9.84
N GLY A 43 -5.85 11.78 9.82
CA GLY A 43 -7.13 11.75 10.52
C GLY A 43 -7.07 12.27 11.96
N LYS A 44 -8.25 12.32 12.59
CA LYS A 44 -8.41 12.72 13.99
C LYS A 44 -8.03 11.55 14.91
N PRO A 45 -7.38 11.81 16.07
CA PRO A 45 -7.15 10.79 17.08
C PRO A 45 -8.47 10.14 17.50
N SER A 46 -8.47 8.83 17.73
CA SER A 46 -9.64 8.09 18.17
C SER A 46 -9.19 6.96 19.10
N ALA A 47 -9.88 6.82 20.24
CA ALA A 47 -9.58 5.81 21.24
C ALA A 47 -9.62 4.40 20.62
N GLY A 48 -8.56 3.61 20.84
CA GLY A 48 -8.43 2.24 20.35
C GLY A 48 -8.11 2.09 18.86
N LYS A 49 -7.87 3.19 18.11
CA LYS A 49 -7.47 3.13 16.70
C LYS A 49 -6.17 3.87 16.45
N VAL A 50 -5.16 3.11 16.05
CA VAL A 50 -3.88 3.66 15.55
C VAL A 50 -4.12 4.39 14.24
N ARG A 51 -3.73 5.66 14.17
CA ARG A 51 -3.85 6.43 12.93
C ARG A 51 -2.81 5.98 11.91
N PRO A 52 -3.19 5.94 10.63
CA PRO A 52 -2.25 5.67 9.57
C PRO A 52 -1.22 6.80 9.39
N ILE A 53 0.02 6.43 9.12
CA ILE A 53 1.12 7.36 8.87
C ILE A 53 1.30 7.56 7.35
N LEU A 54 1.37 8.84 6.95
CA LEU A 54 1.75 9.27 5.61
C LEU A 54 3.21 9.72 5.62
N VAL A 55 4.02 9.11 4.75
CA VAL A 55 5.42 9.44 4.55
C VAL A 55 5.59 9.97 3.13
N LYS A 56 6.14 11.17 3.01
CA LYS A 56 6.60 11.75 1.74
C LYS A 56 8.11 11.54 1.66
N LEU A 57 8.53 10.86 0.59
CA LEU A 57 9.93 10.56 0.33
C LEU A 57 10.51 11.55 -0.69
N ALA A 58 11.81 11.79 -0.62
CA ALA A 58 12.54 12.65 -1.54
C ALA A 58 12.63 12.01 -2.94
N SER A 59 12.81 10.70 -3.01
CA SER A 59 13.02 9.96 -4.26
C SER A 59 11.93 8.94 -4.54
N TYR A 60 11.52 8.87 -5.80
CA TYR A 60 10.64 7.81 -6.30
C TYR A 60 11.33 6.43 -6.23
N LYS A 61 12.66 6.37 -6.34
CA LYS A 61 13.43 5.12 -6.21
C LYS A 61 13.28 4.55 -4.79
N SER A 62 13.48 5.37 -3.76
CA SER A 62 13.30 4.98 -2.35
C SER A 62 11.88 4.49 -2.09
N LYS A 63 10.88 5.17 -2.67
CA LYS A 63 9.47 4.73 -2.60
C LYS A 63 9.26 3.34 -3.22
N LEU A 64 9.82 3.08 -4.40
CA LEU A 64 9.68 1.77 -5.05
C LEU A 64 10.38 0.67 -4.24
N LEU A 65 11.57 0.95 -3.70
CA LEU A 65 12.32 0.03 -2.87
C LEU A 65 11.50 -0.41 -1.64
N ILE A 66 10.95 0.56 -0.89
CA ILE A 66 10.06 0.29 0.25
C ILE A 66 8.85 -0.55 -0.16
N LEU A 67 8.16 -0.17 -1.25
CA LEU A 67 6.94 -0.86 -1.68
C LEU A 67 7.21 -2.29 -2.15
N ASN A 68 8.36 -2.55 -2.79
CA ASN A 68 8.76 -3.89 -3.21
C ASN A 68 9.10 -4.78 -2.01
N ASN A 69 9.76 -4.21 -0.99
CA ASN A 69 10.11 -4.92 0.24
C ASN A 69 8.95 -5.01 1.24
N GLY A 70 7.80 -4.39 0.95
CA GLY A 70 6.61 -4.44 1.80
C GLY A 70 6.11 -5.85 2.13
N LYS A 71 6.43 -6.85 1.29
CA LYS A 71 6.12 -8.26 1.58
C LYS A 71 6.84 -8.81 2.81
N LYS A 72 7.99 -8.24 3.19
CA LYS A 72 8.74 -8.61 4.40
C LYS A 72 8.00 -8.24 5.69
N LEU A 73 6.92 -7.45 5.60
CA LEU A 73 6.04 -7.14 6.73
C LEU A 73 4.88 -8.12 6.89
N ALA A 74 4.83 -9.23 6.15
CA ALA A 74 3.71 -10.17 6.23
C ALA A 74 3.47 -10.71 7.66
N ASP A 75 4.54 -10.86 8.45
CA ASP A 75 4.48 -11.37 9.82
C ASP A 75 4.24 -10.28 10.87
N THR A 76 4.04 -9.03 10.46
CA THR A 76 3.77 -7.92 11.39
C THR A 76 2.29 -7.54 11.37
N LYS A 77 1.85 -6.83 12.41
CA LYS A 77 0.47 -6.33 12.53
C LYS A 77 0.19 -5.12 11.62
N PHE A 78 1.13 -4.73 10.76
CA PHE A 78 1.03 -3.52 9.96
C PHE A 78 1.58 -3.72 8.55
N GLY A 79 0.95 -3.05 7.57
CA GLY A 79 1.39 -3.09 6.18
C GLY A 79 1.91 -1.73 5.71
N ILE A 80 2.54 -1.73 4.54
CA ILE A 80 2.78 -0.51 3.76
C ILE A 80 1.96 -0.58 2.48
N THR A 81 1.30 0.54 2.17
CA THR A 81 0.64 0.73 0.88
C THR A 81 0.86 2.16 0.37
N GLN A 82 0.97 2.28 -0.95
CA GLN A 82 1.06 3.56 -1.64
C GLN A 82 -0.20 4.41 -1.42
N ASP A 83 0.01 5.70 -1.17
CA ASP A 83 -1.06 6.69 -1.23
C ASP A 83 -1.50 6.94 -2.69
N ARG A 84 -2.79 6.73 -2.95
CA ARG A 84 -3.40 6.80 -4.29
C ARG A 84 -4.47 7.87 -4.34
N SER A 85 -4.70 8.48 -5.50
CA SER A 85 -5.78 9.46 -5.69
C SER A 85 -7.16 8.83 -5.43
N PRO A 86 -8.16 9.65 -5.05
CA PRO A 86 -9.53 9.18 -4.78
C PRO A 86 -10.10 8.32 -5.92
N GLU A 87 -10.00 8.79 -7.16
CA GLU A 87 -10.47 8.07 -8.36
C GLU A 87 -9.87 6.66 -8.48
N VAL A 88 -8.56 6.53 -8.24
CA VAL A 88 -7.87 5.24 -8.30
C VAL A 88 -8.33 4.34 -7.14
N ARG A 89 -8.54 4.89 -5.94
CA ARG A 89 -9.06 4.12 -4.80
C ARG A 89 -10.45 3.58 -5.08
N GLU A 90 -11.35 4.41 -5.62
CA GLU A 90 -12.71 4.01 -5.98
C GLU A 90 -12.72 2.92 -7.06
N THR A 91 -11.94 3.12 -8.12
CA THR A 91 -11.82 2.11 -9.19
C THR A 91 -11.31 0.78 -8.64
N ARG A 92 -10.30 0.82 -7.77
CA ARG A 92 -9.77 -0.39 -7.12
C ARG A 92 -10.79 -1.04 -6.19
N LYS A 93 -11.60 -0.27 -5.46
CA LYS A 93 -12.68 -0.78 -4.62
C LYS A 93 -13.67 -1.61 -5.42
N LYS A 94 -14.02 -1.15 -6.63
CA LYS A 94 -14.87 -1.89 -7.59
C LYS A 94 -14.19 -3.16 -8.13
N LEU A 95 -12.86 -3.17 -8.26
CA LEU A 95 -12.08 -4.32 -8.77
C LEU A 95 -11.80 -5.42 -7.73
N ILE A 96 -11.79 -5.10 -6.44
CA ILE A 96 -11.47 -6.05 -5.36
C ILE A 96 -12.38 -7.29 -5.35
N PRO A 97 -13.71 -7.19 -5.53
CA PRO A 97 -14.57 -8.38 -5.58
C PRO A 97 -14.18 -9.34 -6.72
N PHE A 98 -13.89 -8.82 -7.92
CA PHE A 98 -13.46 -9.62 -9.06
C PHE A 98 -12.09 -10.25 -8.84
N LEU A 99 -11.18 -9.52 -8.17
CA LEU A 99 -9.87 -10.06 -7.76
C LEU A 99 -10.03 -11.27 -6.84
N LYS A 100 -10.93 -11.20 -5.84
CA LYS A 100 -11.18 -12.30 -4.90
C LYS A 100 -11.74 -13.53 -5.63
N LYS A 101 -12.80 -13.35 -6.43
CA LYS A 101 -13.40 -14.43 -7.24
C LYS A 101 -12.39 -15.11 -8.17
N ALA A 102 -11.51 -14.34 -8.82
CA ALA A 102 -10.46 -14.89 -9.67
C ALA A 102 -9.45 -15.73 -8.86
N ARG A 103 -9.09 -15.33 -7.64
CA ARG A 103 -8.18 -16.09 -6.77
C ARG A 103 -8.81 -17.33 -6.18
N GLU A 104 -10.11 -17.29 -5.88
CA GLU A 104 -10.89 -18.45 -5.41
C GLU A 104 -10.95 -19.54 -6.48
N THR A 105 -10.92 -19.17 -7.76
CA THR A 105 -10.88 -20.09 -8.91
C THR A 105 -9.45 -20.45 -9.33
N GLU A 106 -8.50 -20.41 -8.39
CA GLU A 106 -7.06 -20.69 -8.57
C GLU A 106 -6.35 -19.85 -9.66
N ASN A 107 -6.96 -18.78 -10.16
CA ASN A 107 -6.33 -17.93 -11.16
C ASN A 107 -5.33 -16.94 -10.54
N LYS A 108 -4.22 -16.71 -11.25
CA LYS A 108 -3.24 -15.68 -10.85
C LYS A 108 -3.80 -14.30 -11.14
N ALA A 109 -4.28 -13.61 -10.11
CA ALA A 109 -4.91 -12.30 -10.25
C ALA A 109 -4.24 -11.17 -9.45
N VAL A 110 -4.04 -10.01 -10.09
CA VAL A 110 -3.34 -8.83 -9.54
C VAL A 110 -3.97 -7.52 -10.04
N ILE A 111 -4.17 -6.52 -9.16
CA ILE A 111 -4.60 -5.17 -9.58
C ILE A 111 -3.39 -4.23 -9.69
N ARG A 112 -3.11 -3.74 -10.90
CA ARG A 112 -2.08 -2.71 -11.15
C ARG A 112 -2.74 -1.41 -11.60
N GLY A 113 -2.50 -0.33 -10.87
CA GLY A 113 -3.19 0.94 -11.09
C GLY A 113 -4.71 0.77 -11.01
N ARG A 114 -5.38 1.06 -12.13
CA ARG A 114 -6.84 0.98 -12.36
C ARG A 114 -7.29 -0.26 -13.15
N LYS A 115 -6.41 -1.26 -13.32
CA LYS A 115 -6.70 -2.47 -14.12
C LYS A 115 -6.52 -3.73 -13.27
N LEU A 116 -7.37 -4.73 -13.50
CA LEU A 116 -7.22 -6.08 -12.97
C LEU A 116 -6.55 -6.96 -14.02
N PHE A 117 -5.56 -7.74 -13.63
CA PHE A 117 -4.91 -8.72 -14.50
C PHE A 117 -5.25 -10.12 -13.97
N VAL A 118 -5.75 -11.00 -14.82
CA VAL A 118 -6.02 -12.41 -14.51
C VAL A 118 -5.28 -13.26 -15.53
N ASN A 119 -4.39 -14.14 -15.06
CA ASN A 119 -3.50 -14.95 -15.91
C ASN A 119 -2.82 -14.10 -17.00
N TRP A 120 -2.32 -12.93 -16.58
CA TRP A 120 -1.64 -11.94 -17.42
C TRP A 120 -2.50 -11.20 -18.46
N LYS A 121 -3.81 -11.47 -18.53
CA LYS A 121 -4.76 -10.72 -19.35
C LYS A 121 -5.40 -9.58 -18.56
N SER A 122 -5.45 -8.38 -19.13
CA SER A 122 -6.02 -7.20 -18.46
C SER A 122 -7.53 -7.10 -18.65
N ILE A 123 -8.26 -6.85 -17.56
CA ILE A 123 -9.69 -6.58 -17.52
C ILE A 123 -9.85 -5.12 -17.04
N TYR A 124 -10.49 -4.27 -17.86
CA TYR A 124 -10.74 -2.86 -17.56
C TYR A 124 -12.07 -2.70 -16.83
N ALA A 125 -12.10 -1.87 -15.78
CA ALA A 125 -13.30 -1.60 -14.97
C ALA A 125 -14.15 -0.41 -15.48
N GLY A 126 -13.91 0.07 -16.69
CA GLY A 126 -14.60 1.23 -17.23
C GLY A 126 -14.87 1.05 -18.72
N GLY A 127 -16.01 0.41 -19.02
CA GLY A 127 -16.54 0.24 -20.37
C GLY A 127 -15.71 -0.66 -21.29
N ALA A 128 -16.37 -1.62 -21.93
CA ALA A 128 -15.87 -2.45 -23.02
C ALA A 128 -14.92 -3.63 -22.65
N LYS A 129 -15.54 -4.81 -22.83
CA LYS A 129 -14.99 -6.15 -23.15
C LYS A 129 -14.50 -7.02 -21.97
N PHE A 130 -15.49 -7.64 -21.33
CA PHE A 130 -15.58 -9.11 -21.38
C PHE A 130 -15.58 -9.52 -22.86
N GLY A 131 -14.39 -9.67 -23.44
CA GLY A 131 -14.19 -10.13 -24.80
C GLY A 131 -13.85 -11.61 -24.79
N ALA A 132 -14.91 -12.41 -24.92
CA ALA A 132 -14.95 -13.79 -25.38
C ALA A 132 -13.62 -14.43 -25.80
N ARG A 133 -13.20 -15.46 -25.04
CA ARG A 133 -12.62 -16.75 -25.47
C ARG A 133 -11.96 -17.42 -24.27
N ASN A 134 -12.79 -18.12 -23.49
CA ASN A 134 -12.65 -19.56 -23.31
C ASN A 134 -13.89 -20.05 -22.58
N LYS A 135 -14.55 -21.03 -23.21
CA LYS A 135 -15.55 -21.90 -22.62
C LYS A 135 -14.99 -22.45 -21.29
N LEU A 136 -15.76 -22.32 -20.22
CA LEU A 136 -15.95 -23.42 -19.29
C LEU A 136 -17.06 -24.29 -19.87
#